data_AF-A0A1G0CPV1-F1
#
_entry.id   AF-A0A1G0CPV1-F1
#
_cell.length_a   1.000
_cell.length_b   1.000
_cell.length_c   1.000
_cell.angle_alpha   90.00
_cell.angle_beta   90.00
_cell.angle_gamma   90.00
#
_symmetry.space_group_name_H-M   'P 1'
#
loop_
_entity.id
_entity.type
_entity.pdbx_description
1 polymer ?
#
loop_
_entity_poly.entity_id
_entity_poly.type
_entity_poly.pdbx_seq_one_letter_code
_entity_poly.pdbx_strand_id
1 'polypeptide(L)'
;MKSFSGALLIASGLLATPPAQAEGLGRLFFTPEQRAQLEYDNQKGGNATESSRILSVSGIVQKRGGERTVWINGVPQIAGASDERAPESVPVAIPGQSQPVKVKVGQKVLIAPAAEER
;
A
#
# COMPACT_ATOMS: atom_id res chain seq x y z
N MET A 1 37.98 37.54 -55.59
CA MET A 1 38.14 38.19 -54.26
C MET A 1 36.89 38.99 -53.99
N LYS A 2 36.10 38.63 -52.96
CA LYS A 2 35.17 39.48 -52.17
C LYS A 2 34.25 38.57 -51.31
N SER A 3 34.79 38.25 -50.13
CA SER A 3 34.13 38.06 -48.82
C SER A 3 32.85 37.21 -48.71
N PHE A 4 32.97 36.03 -48.09
CA PHE A 4 31.85 35.31 -47.46
C PHE A 4 31.35 36.09 -46.24
N SER A 5 30.09 36.54 -46.27
CA SER A 5 29.41 37.12 -45.10
C SER A 5 29.11 36.02 -44.08
N GLY A 6 29.55 36.27 -42.84
CA GLY A 6 29.48 35.34 -41.74
C GLY A 6 28.24 35.48 -40.85
N ALA A 7 28.36 34.77 -39.74
CA ALA A 7 27.54 34.76 -38.53
C ALA A 7 26.18 34.05 -38.63
N LEU A 8 26.28 32.72 -38.53
CA LEU A 8 25.26 31.85 -37.94
C LEU A 8 25.05 32.25 -36.47
N LEU A 9 23.95 32.95 -36.16
CA LEU A 9 23.46 33.15 -34.78
C LEU A 9 22.21 32.30 -34.58
N ILE A 10 22.40 31.05 -34.16
CA ILE A 10 21.31 30.23 -33.63
C ILE A 10 21.08 30.70 -32.20
N ALA A 11 20.07 31.55 -32.01
CA ALA A 11 19.58 31.92 -30.69
C ALA A 11 18.87 30.71 -30.07
N SER A 12 19.58 29.96 -29.24
CA SER A 12 19.00 28.92 -28.39
C SER A 12 18.07 29.57 -27.35
N GLY A 13 16.79 29.70 -27.71
CA GLY A 13 15.74 30.02 -26.76
C GLY A 13 15.61 28.88 -25.76
N LEU A 14 16.15 29.08 -24.56
CA LEU A 14 15.80 28.27 -23.39
C LEU A 14 14.29 28.38 -23.19
N LEU A 15 13.55 27.36 -23.61
CA LEU A 15 12.16 27.19 -23.21
C LEU A 15 12.16 27.03 -21.69
N ALA A 16 11.75 28.09 -20.99
CA ALA A 16 11.50 28.04 -19.57
C ALA A 16 10.30 27.11 -19.33
N THR A 17 10.57 25.85 -19.04
CA THR A 17 9.56 24.89 -18.60
C THR A 17 8.98 25.41 -17.29
N PRO A 18 7.66 25.69 -17.19
CA PRO A 18 7.07 26.09 -15.93
C PRO A 18 7.28 24.97 -14.89
N PRO A 19 7.57 25.31 -13.63
CA PRO A 19 7.69 24.30 -12.59
C PRO A 19 6.34 23.58 -12.47
N ALA A 20 6.36 22.26 -12.62
CA ALA A 20 5.21 21.43 -12.31
C ALA A 20 4.89 21.58 -10.82
N GLN A 21 3.92 22.44 -10.49
CA GLN A 21 3.36 22.48 -9.15
C GLN A 21 2.56 21.19 -8.97
N ALA A 22 3.12 20.24 -8.23
CA ALA A 22 2.34 19.14 -7.70
C ALA A 22 1.19 19.79 -6.90
N GLU A 23 -0.04 19.57 -7.35
CA GLU A 23 -1.23 19.95 -6.61
C GLU A 23 -1.13 19.26 -5.25
N GLY A 24 -0.73 20.02 -4.23
CA GLY A 24 -0.49 19.45 -2.92
C GLY A 24 -1.76 18.77 -2.46
N LEU A 25 -1.69 17.49 -2.12
CA LEU A 25 -2.75 16.80 -1.39
C LEU A 25 -3.15 17.76 -0.27
N GLY A 26 -4.36 18.32 -0.34
CA GLY A 26 -4.80 19.35 0.61
C GLY A 26 -4.68 18.88 2.06
N ARG A 27 -5.00 19.74 3.03
CA ARG A 27 -4.97 19.31 4.44
C ARG A 27 -6.08 18.26 4.67
N LEU A 28 -5.71 16.99 4.83
CA LEU A 28 -6.67 15.90 5.11
C LEU A 28 -7.38 16.06 6.45
N PHE A 29 -6.77 16.81 7.38
CA PHE A 29 -7.31 17.12 8.70
C PHE A 29 -7.21 18.62 8.94
N PHE A 30 -8.27 19.25 9.43
CA PHE A 30 -8.30 20.70 9.65
C PHE A 30 -7.76 21.08 11.03
N THR A 31 -7.65 20.11 11.96
CA THR A 31 -7.17 20.31 13.34
C THR A 31 -6.17 19.21 13.77
N PRO A 32 -5.19 19.52 14.65
CA PRO A 32 -4.30 18.51 15.25
C PRO A 32 -5.05 17.40 16.01
N GLU A 33 -6.16 17.75 16.65
CA GLU A 33 -6.98 16.85 17.45
C GLU A 33 -7.63 15.76 16.58
N GLN A 34 -8.13 16.12 15.40
CA GLN A 34 -8.67 15.17 14.42
C GLN A 34 -7.61 14.16 13.96
N ARG A 35 -6.36 14.60 13.79
CA ARG A 35 -5.25 13.71 13.44
C ARG A 35 -4.92 12.76 14.59
N ALA A 36 -4.79 13.28 15.81
CA ALA A 36 -4.46 12.48 16.99
C ALA A 36 -5.52 11.39 17.25
N GLN A 37 -6.80 11.72 17.03
CA GLN A 37 -7.90 10.75 17.15
C GLN A 37 -7.77 9.61 16.13
N LEU A 38 -7.51 9.94 14.85
CA LEU A 38 -7.32 8.91 13.82
C LEU A 38 -6.10 8.02 14.10
N GLU A 39 -5.00 8.62 14.57
CA GLU A 39 -3.78 7.89 14.94
C GLU A 39 -4.05 6.93 16.10
N TYR A 40 -4.78 7.37 17.12
CA TYR A 40 -5.20 6.54 18.25
C TYR A 40 -6.13 5.39 17.82
N ASP A 41 -7.09 5.67 16.94
CA ASP A 41 -8.02 4.66 16.41
C ASP A 41 -7.29 3.63 15.52
N ASN A 42 -6.29 4.07 14.73
CA ASN A 42 -5.41 3.16 13.98
C ASN A 42 -4.58 2.29 14.90
N GLN A 43 -4.00 2.86 15.96
CA GLN A 43 -3.25 2.09 16.95
C GLN A 43 -4.15 1.04 17.61
N LYS A 44 -5.38 1.40 18.00
CA LYS A 44 -6.35 0.46 18.57
C LYS A 44 -6.79 -0.62 17.59
N GLY A 45 -7.13 -0.25 16.35
CA GLY A 45 -7.56 -1.20 15.32
C GLY A 45 -6.43 -2.09 14.77
N GLY A 46 -5.18 -1.64 14.91
CA GLY A 46 -3.97 -2.38 14.55
C GLY A 46 -3.38 -3.26 15.66
N ASN A 47 -3.95 -3.21 16.88
CA ASN A 47 -3.61 -4.17 17.92
C ASN A 47 -4.22 -5.53 17.58
N ALA A 48 -3.51 -6.29 16.74
CA ALA A 48 -3.79 -7.70 16.43
C ALA A 48 -3.93 -8.59 17.68
N THR A 49 -3.51 -8.11 18.84
CA THR A 49 -3.56 -8.78 20.14
C THR A 49 -4.99 -9.00 20.66
N GLU A 50 -5.97 -8.16 20.31
CA GLU A 50 -7.33 -8.24 20.88
C GLU A 50 -8.21 -9.32 20.22
N SER A 51 -7.77 -9.94 19.13
CA SER A 51 -8.58 -10.95 18.43
C SER A 51 -7.76 -12.14 17.94
N SER A 52 -7.13 -12.87 18.86
CA SER A 52 -6.44 -14.13 18.58
C SER A 52 -7.33 -15.20 17.91
N ARG A 53 -8.66 -15.01 17.91
CA ARG A 53 -9.65 -15.93 17.34
C ARG A 53 -10.31 -15.43 16.06
N ILE A 54 -10.03 -14.21 15.58
CA ILE A 54 -10.60 -13.73 14.31
C ILE A 54 -9.45 -13.29 13.41
N LEU A 55 -9.34 -13.97 12.26
CA LEU A 55 -8.49 -13.59 11.15
C LEU A 55 -9.29 -12.74 10.18
N SER A 56 -8.76 -11.59 9.77
CA SER A 56 -9.34 -10.77 8.71
C SER A 56 -8.28 -10.19 7.80
N VAL A 57 -8.56 -10.21 6.50
CA VAL A 57 -7.73 -9.53 5.49
C VAL A 57 -8.17 -8.08 5.42
N SER A 58 -7.36 -7.18 5.98
CA SER A 58 -7.62 -5.73 5.99
C SER A 58 -7.43 -5.10 4.61
N GLY A 59 -6.53 -5.65 3.79
CA GLY A 59 -6.26 -5.12 2.46
C GLY A 59 -5.10 -5.83 1.77
N ILE A 60 -4.91 -5.50 0.50
CA ILE A 60 -3.84 -6.02 -0.34
C ILE A 60 -3.20 -4.84 -1.06
N VAL A 61 -1.89 -4.71 -0.95
CA VAL A 61 -1.10 -3.68 -1.62
C VAL A 61 -0.13 -4.36 -2.57
N GLN A 62 -0.08 -3.89 -3.80
CA GLN A 62 0.78 -4.43 -4.85
C GLN A 62 1.48 -3.26 -5.55
N LYS A 63 2.81 -3.23 -5.48
CA LYS A 63 3.59 -2.36 -6.36
C LYS A 63 3.56 -2.95 -7.77
N ARG A 64 3.36 -2.13 -8.81
CA ARG A 64 3.46 -2.59 -10.20
C ARG A 64 4.80 -3.31 -10.44
N GLY A 65 4.74 -4.52 -10.99
CA GLY A 65 5.91 -5.39 -11.19
C GLY A 65 6.68 -5.77 -9.93
N GLY A 66 6.10 -5.59 -8.74
CA GLY A 66 6.77 -5.77 -7.45
C GLY A 66 6.17 -6.87 -6.59
N GLU A 67 6.48 -6.81 -5.31
CA GLU A 67 5.97 -7.73 -4.30
C GLU A 67 4.55 -7.36 -3.84
N ARG A 68 3.78 -8.38 -3.47
CA ARG A 68 2.47 -8.24 -2.84
C ARG A 68 2.59 -8.24 -1.33
N THR A 69 1.96 -7.26 -0.68
CA THR A 69 1.77 -7.22 0.76
C THR A 69 0.29 -7.42 1.08
N VAL A 70 -0.02 -8.44 1.87
CA VAL A 70 -1.37 -8.70 2.40
C VAL A 70 -1.39 -8.25 3.85
N TRP A 71 -2.35 -7.41 4.21
CA TRP A 71 -2.55 -6.95 5.58
C TRP A 71 -3.53 -7.90 6.27
N ILE A 72 -3.07 -8.63 7.27
CA ILE A 72 -3.87 -9.56 8.07
C ILE A 72 -3.95 -9.02 9.49
N ASN A 73 -5.17 -8.74 9.97
CA ASN A 73 -5.41 -8.12 11.27
C ASN A 73 -4.57 -6.85 11.49
N GLY A 74 -4.42 -6.02 10.44
CA GLY A 74 -3.59 -4.81 10.49
C GLY A 74 -2.07 -5.05 10.44
N VAL A 75 -1.60 -6.30 10.37
CA VAL A 75 -0.18 -6.65 10.26
C VAL A 75 0.17 -6.93 8.79
N PRO A 76 1.19 -6.26 8.22
CA PRO A 76 1.62 -6.52 6.86
C PRO A 76 2.36 -7.85 6.76
N GLN A 77 1.98 -8.68 5.78
CA GLN A 77 2.64 -9.94 5.45
C GLN A 77 3.03 -9.96 3.96
N ILE A 78 4.26 -10.39 3.70
CA ILE A 78 4.77 -10.54 2.34
C ILE A 78 4.17 -11.81 1.72
N ALA A 79 3.46 -11.66 0.60
CA ALA A 79 2.86 -12.75 -0.16
C ALA A 79 3.63 -13.11 -1.45
N GLY A 80 4.81 -12.51 -1.64
CA GLY A 80 5.70 -12.78 -2.76
C GLY A 80 5.34 -12.03 -4.05
N ALA A 81 6.00 -12.42 -5.15
CA ALA A 81 5.73 -11.87 -6.48
C ALA A 81 4.35 -12.33 -6.96
N SER A 82 3.60 -11.41 -7.56
CA SER A 82 2.25 -11.71 -8.03
C SER A 82 1.96 -11.13 -9.39
N ASP A 83 0.92 -11.65 -10.03
CA ASP A 83 0.41 -11.07 -11.25
C ASP A 83 -0.13 -9.66 -10.96
N GLU A 84 -0.09 -8.77 -11.94
CA GLU A 84 -0.57 -7.38 -11.78
C GLU A 84 -2.08 -7.29 -11.52
N ARG A 85 -2.78 -8.43 -11.47
CA ARG A 85 -4.21 -8.52 -11.20
C ARG A 85 -4.47 -8.46 -9.71
N ALA A 86 -5.44 -7.63 -9.31
CA ALA A 86 -5.98 -7.67 -7.97
C ALA A 86 -6.72 -9.01 -7.77
N PRO A 87 -6.33 -9.84 -6.80
CA PRO A 87 -6.98 -11.12 -6.58
C PRO A 87 -8.33 -10.89 -5.88
N GLU A 88 -9.33 -11.71 -6.23
CA GLU A 88 -10.63 -11.70 -5.54
C GLU A 88 -10.54 -12.23 -4.10
N SER A 89 -9.55 -13.08 -3.83
CA SER A 89 -9.27 -13.69 -2.53
C SER A 89 -7.79 -14.08 -2.43
N VAL A 90 -7.27 -14.11 -1.21
CA VAL A 90 -5.88 -14.50 -0.92
C VAL A 90 -5.86 -15.76 -0.06
N PRO A 91 -4.95 -16.73 -0.36
CA PRO A 91 -4.73 -17.86 0.52
C PRO A 91 -4.05 -17.36 1.80
N VAL A 92 -4.68 -17.59 2.95
CA VAL A 92 -4.12 -17.27 4.26
C VAL A 92 -3.93 -18.56 5.05
N ALA A 93 -2.74 -18.75 5.61
CA ALA A 93 -2.47 -19.85 6.52
C ALA A 93 -3.19 -19.60 7.86
N ILE A 94 -4.06 -20.53 8.25
CA ILE A 94 -4.79 -20.46 9.51
C ILE A 94 -4.19 -21.49 10.47
N PRO A 95 -3.75 -21.08 11.68
CA PRO A 95 -3.29 -22.02 12.70
C PRO A 95 -4.29 -23.16 12.94
N GLY A 96 -3.80 -24.40 12.98
CA GLY A 96 -4.64 -25.59 13.15
C GLY A 96 -5.31 -26.11 11.86
N GLN A 97 -5.11 -25.46 10.72
CA GLN A 97 -5.52 -25.98 9.41
C GLN A 97 -4.30 -26.32 8.55
N SER A 98 -4.34 -27.47 7.88
CA SER A 98 -3.25 -27.95 7.04
C SER A 98 -3.17 -27.28 5.67
N GLN A 99 -4.28 -26.67 5.22
CA GLN A 99 -4.35 -26.00 3.93
C GLN A 99 -4.70 -24.52 4.10
N PRO A 100 -4.07 -23.60 3.35
CA PRO A 100 -4.45 -22.20 3.33
C PRO A 100 -5.91 -22.01 2.89
N VAL A 101 -6.62 -21.11 3.55
CA VAL A 101 -8.01 -20.78 3.21
C VAL A 101 -8.04 -19.53 2.35
N LYS A 102 -8.86 -19.52 1.30
CA LYS A 102 -9.10 -18.34 0.48
C LYS A 102 -9.98 -17.35 1.25
N VAL A 103 -9.42 -16.18 1.57
CA VAL A 103 -10.11 -15.12 2.32
C VAL A 103 -10.19 -13.86 1.47
N LYS A 104 -11.37 -13.24 1.41
CA LYS A 104 -11.57 -11.96 0.73
C LYS A 104 -11.19 -10.79 1.65
N VAL A 105 -10.87 -9.64 1.05
CA VAL A 105 -10.69 -8.39 1.82
C VAL A 105 -11.98 -8.08 2.57
N GLY A 106 -11.86 -7.75 3.87
CA GLY A 106 -12.97 -7.49 4.77
C GLY A 106 -13.67 -8.73 5.31
N GLN A 107 -13.39 -9.94 4.78
CA GLN A 107 -13.91 -11.18 5.33
C GLN A 107 -13.27 -11.46 6.70
N LYS A 108 -14.09 -11.88 7.66
CA LYS A 108 -13.66 -12.31 8.99
C LYS A 108 -13.82 -13.82 9.09
N VAL A 109 -12.79 -14.50 9.55
CA VAL A 109 -12.74 -15.96 9.72
C VAL A 109 -12.43 -16.26 11.17
N LEU A 110 -13.26 -17.09 11.80
CA LEU A 110 -12.99 -17.58 13.15
C LEU A 110 -11.87 -18.63 13.09
N ILE A 111 -10.83 -18.41 13.87
CA ILE A 111 -9.71 -19.33 14.05
C ILE A 111 -10.00 -20.15 15.31
N ALA A 112 -9.94 -21.48 15.21
CA ALA A 112 -9.87 -22.31 16.39
C ALA A 112 -8.54 -22.01 17.12
N PRO A 113 -8.50 -22.03 18.47
CA PRO A 113 -7.23 -21.94 19.16
C PRO A 113 -6.30 -23.03 18.63
N ALA A 114 -5.06 -22.66 18.30
CA ALA A 114 -4.03 -23.64 17.99
C ALA A 114 -4.00 -24.60 19.18
N ALA A 115 -4.34 -25.87 18.94
CA ALA A 115 -4.26 -26.88 19.99
C ALA A 115 -2.84 -26.80 20.56
N GLU A 116 -2.73 -26.46 21.84
CA GLU A 116 -1.46 -26.44 22.55
C GLU A 116 -0.85 -27.84 22.42
N GLU A 117 0.12 -27.97 21.52
CA GLU A 117 0.98 -29.14 21.43
C GLU A 117 1.77 -29.17 22.75
N ARG A 118 1.34 -30.04 23.66
CA ARG A 118 2.01 -30.32 24.94
C ARG A 118 3.19 -31.24 24.76
#